data_AF-A0A7S3QEJ2-F1
#
_entry.id   AF-A0A7S3QEJ2-F1
#
_cell.length_a   1.000
_cell.length_b   1.000
_cell.length_c   1.000
_cell.angle_alpha   90.00
_cell.angle_beta   90.00
_cell.angle_gamma   90.00
#
_symmetry.space_group_name_H-M   'P 1'
#
loop_
_entity.id
_entity.type
_entity.pdbx_description
1 polymer ?
#
loop_
_entity_poly.entity_id
_entity_poly.type
_entity_poly.pdbx_seq_one_letter_code
_entity_poly.pdbx_strand_id
1 'polypeptide(L)'
;MNPVTLRSSRNRPQQSIRSALLVLLVIFFSVASLCFSRDAVKNFTYVFQTSGINIYGYYGTDGSSKVSTVTGSGTSMTMKSDDDDDDDDGGDTNLDDMYNDAPSGIKGAEHEEDDGGGDEVRGDVKYSDADAVNHINNDDDVDNDDYRGDMGYTTEDGRKRMNVLILYPDDWRHNSIGKENPIIQTPFLDSLADDGIRFRQNAVTTSICWQSRATLFSGQWASRHQSYKLKCPHFARGQGWNQTWPKLLQDDGYFVGHVGKWQFYSDNNGRFSWSNYHEGNHFYPMFGRGEVAADDVAKEDAIKFLDERPKDKPFAMTVAFYPPKPVGDSPEPGGQWRPKNETRALYENITIPEPYNMTHAFSLLPKFLQYDRSASVQRKRKRYRSPLHYQEAMKNIYALITQVDQACKDIVDEVKKKGLYNNTMIIFSTDNGMFHGSHGLAGKWYPYQESIRVPLIIHDPRMPADKVGSIDDNFTLNVDLAETILGAAGLKPHERMQGRDISDLYLPNKSEDDE
;
A
#
# COMPACT_ATOMS: atom_id res chain seq x y z
N MET A 1 6.33 -62.42 32.43
CA MET A 1 7.40 -62.06 33.39
C MET A 1 7.37 -60.56 33.61
N ASN A 2 7.48 -60.13 34.86
CA ASN A 2 7.46 -58.73 35.29
C ASN A 2 8.69 -57.93 34.80
N PRO A 3 8.66 -56.59 34.88
CA PRO A 3 9.29 -55.65 33.96
C PRO A 3 10.73 -55.28 34.34
N VAL A 4 11.48 -54.71 33.40
CA VAL A 4 12.69 -53.94 33.71
C VAL A 4 12.42 -52.46 33.46
N THR A 5 12.28 -51.74 34.56
CA THR A 5 12.21 -50.28 34.63
C THR A 5 13.64 -49.73 34.69
N LEU A 6 14.04 -48.88 33.73
CA LEU A 6 15.20 -48.00 33.89
C LEU A 6 14.70 -46.56 34.01
N ARG A 7 14.89 -45.98 35.21
CA ARG A 7 14.59 -44.58 35.54
C ARG A 7 15.69 -43.66 35.00
N SER A 8 15.24 -42.64 34.24
CA SER A 8 15.65 -41.23 34.26
C SER A 8 17.13 -40.88 34.51
N SER A 9 17.76 -40.28 33.49
CA SER A 9 18.60 -39.09 33.69
C SER A 9 18.06 -37.92 32.87
N ARG A 10 17.50 -36.92 33.54
CA ARG A 10 17.29 -35.57 32.98
C ARG A 10 18.65 -34.99 32.60
N ASN A 11 18.85 -34.61 31.35
CA ASN A 11 19.67 -33.44 30.98
C ASN A 11 19.62 -33.10 29.47
N ARG A 12 19.37 -31.81 29.22
CA ARG A 12 19.59 -30.98 28.00
C ARG A 12 18.54 -30.99 26.86
N PRO A 13 17.77 -29.89 26.67
CA PRO A 13 16.90 -29.67 25.51
C PRO A 13 17.63 -29.16 24.24
N GLN A 14 18.93 -28.84 24.32
CA GLN A 14 19.64 -28.21 23.19
C GLN A 14 20.17 -29.18 22.12
N GLN A 15 20.34 -30.47 22.43
CA GLN A 15 20.81 -31.46 21.45
C GLN A 15 19.70 -32.00 20.54
N SER A 16 18.44 -32.07 21.00
CA SER A 16 17.32 -32.58 20.18
C SER A 16 16.90 -31.62 19.06
N ILE A 17 17.05 -30.31 19.28
CA ILE A 17 16.70 -29.28 18.29
C ILE A 17 17.71 -29.24 17.13
N ARG A 18 19.01 -29.40 17.42
CA ARG A 18 20.06 -29.48 16.38
C ARG A 18 19.90 -30.73 15.52
N SER A 19 19.55 -31.86 16.12
CA SER A 19 19.26 -33.09 15.37
C SER A 19 17.98 -32.99 14.55
N ALA A 20 16.94 -32.30 15.04
CA ALA A 20 15.71 -32.06 14.29
C ALA A 20 15.92 -31.09 13.10
N LEU A 21 16.74 -30.03 13.27
CA LEU A 21 17.12 -29.13 12.17
C LEU A 21 17.97 -29.83 11.11
N LEU A 22 18.90 -30.71 11.52
CA LEU A 22 19.72 -31.47 10.59
C LEU A 22 18.87 -32.44 9.76
N VAL A 23 17.86 -33.06 10.37
CA VAL A 23 16.89 -33.93 9.66
C VAL A 23 15.99 -33.13 8.73
N LEU A 24 15.54 -31.93 9.12
CA LEU A 24 14.80 -31.01 8.24
C LEU A 24 15.63 -30.56 7.03
N LEU A 25 16.91 -30.26 7.22
CA LEU A 25 17.84 -29.91 6.13
C LEU A 25 18.07 -31.09 5.18
N VAL A 26 18.26 -32.31 5.68
CA VAL A 26 18.42 -33.51 4.85
C VAL A 26 17.13 -33.83 4.08
N ILE A 27 15.95 -33.63 4.68
CA ILE A 27 14.65 -33.77 3.99
C ILE A 27 14.50 -32.70 2.90
N PHE A 28 14.85 -31.44 3.19
CA PHE A 28 14.77 -30.35 2.20
C PHE A 28 15.68 -30.61 1.00
N PHE A 29 16.91 -31.08 1.22
CA PHE A 29 17.85 -31.41 0.12
C PHE A 29 17.47 -32.69 -0.64
N SER A 30 16.87 -33.67 0.03
CA SER A 30 16.43 -34.92 -0.61
C SER A 30 15.16 -34.69 -1.46
N VAL A 31 14.22 -33.88 -0.97
CA VAL A 31 13.00 -33.49 -1.71
C VAL A 31 13.34 -32.54 -2.86
N ALA A 32 14.27 -31.60 -2.66
CA ALA A 32 14.78 -30.76 -3.74
C ALA A 32 15.47 -31.60 -4.84
N SER A 33 16.28 -32.61 -4.46
CA SER A 33 16.92 -33.50 -5.45
C SER A 33 15.92 -34.40 -6.21
N LEU A 34 14.80 -34.78 -5.59
CA LEU A 34 13.74 -35.56 -6.24
C LEU A 34 12.86 -34.72 -7.18
N CYS A 35 12.74 -33.39 -6.95
CA CYS A 35 12.02 -32.48 -7.84
C CYS A 35 12.82 -32.07 -9.10
N PHE A 36 14.12 -32.34 -9.14
CA PHE A 36 14.99 -32.01 -10.29
C PHE A 36 15.16 -33.15 -11.32
N SER A 37 14.53 -34.33 -11.13
CA SER A 37 14.45 -35.34 -12.19
C SER A 37 13.06 -35.36 -12.82
N ARG A 38 13.02 -35.09 -14.12
CA ARG A 38 11.84 -35.07 -15.00
C ARG A 38 10.83 -36.20 -14.76
N ASP A 39 9.56 -35.83 -14.94
CA ASP A 39 8.41 -36.67 -15.31
C ASP A 39 8.15 -37.91 -14.43
N ALA A 40 7.63 -37.67 -13.22
CA ALA A 40 6.46 -38.35 -12.65
C ALA A 40 6.45 -38.21 -11.13
N VAL A 41 5.59 -37.35 -10.56
CA VAL A 41 5.29 -37.42 -9.13
C VAL A 41 3.77 -37.26 -8.91
N LYS A 42 3.15 -38.33 -8.42
CA LYS A 42 1.79 -38.34 -7.86
C LYS A 42 1.86 -37.80 -6.42
N ASN A 43 0.77 -37.18 -5.95
CA ASN A 43 0.58 -36.73 -4.57
C ASN A 43 1.25 -37.69 -3.56
N PHE A 44 2.11 -37.17 -2.69
CA PHE A 44 2.81 -37.99 -1.70
C PHE A 44 2.61 -37.45 -0.29
N THR A 45 2.39 -38.38 0.64
CA THR A 45 2.22 -38.13 2.06
C THR A 45 3.36 -38.80 2.81
N TYR A 46 3.99 -38.07 3.74
CA TYR A 46 5.03 -38.64 4.61
C TYR A 46 4.68 -38.48 6.09
N VAL A 47 5.14 -39.45 6.88
CA VAL A 47 5.01 -39.46 8.34
C VAL A 47 6.38 -39.67 8.94
N PHE A 48 6.82 -38.75 9.80
CA PHE A 48 8.06 -38.87 10.55
C PHE A 48 7.76 -38.96 12.04
N GLN A 49 8.26 -40.02 12.69
CA GLN A 49 7.98 -40.32 14.08
C GLN A 49 9.28 -40.35 14.88
N THR A 50 9.36 -39.49 15.90
CA THR A 50 10.45 -39.45 16.88
C THR A 50 9.83 -39.34 18.27
N SER A 51 10.55 -39.75 19.31
CA SER A 51 10.09 -39.92 20.70
C SER A 51 9.22 -38.76 21.22
N GLY A 52 7.90 -38.86 21.00
CA GLY A 52 6.88 -37.92 21.49
C GLY A 52 6.25 -36.97 20.46
N ILE A 53 6.71 -36.95 19.20
CA ILE A 53 6.19 -36.06 18.14
C ILE A 53 6.01 -36.82 16.83
N ASN A 54 4.81 -36.75 16.26
CA ASN A 54 4.52 -37.21 14.91
C ASN A 54 4.34 -35.99 14.00
N ILE A 55 5.04 -35.96 12.86
CA ILE A 55 4.89 -34.93 11.83
C ILE A 55 4.29 -35.58 10.59
N TYR A 56 3.20 -35.00 10.10
CA TYR A 56 2.50 -35.42 8.88
C TYR A 56 2.62 -34.31 7.84
N GLY A 57 3.15 -34.64 6.66
CA GLY A 57 3.27 -33.70 5.55
C GLY A 57 2.55 -34.21 4.30
N TYR A 58 1.90 -33.30 3.60
CA TYR A 58 1.27 -33.50 2.30
C TYR A 58 1.76 -32.44 1.32
N TYR A 59 2.07 -32.88 0.10
CA TYR A 59 2.39 -32.00 -1.02
C TYR A 59 1.52 -32.36 -2.23
N GLY A 60 0.72 -31.39 -2.67
CA GLY A 60 -0.16 -31.49 -3.82
C GLY A 60 0.51 -30.97 -5.10
N THR A 61 0.14 -31.55 -6.23
CA THR A 61 0.64 -31.13 -7.56
C THR A 61 0.19 -29.73 -7.99
N ASP A 62 -0.74 -29.12 -7.26
CA ASP A 62 -1.23 -27.75 -7.41
C ASP A 62 -0.38 -26.71 -6.65
N GLY A 63 0.74 -27.14 -6.06
CA GLY A 63 1.60 -26.29 -5.24
C GLY A 63 1.09 -26.11 -3.80
N SER A 64 -0.02 -26.77 -3.43
CA SER A 64 -0.49 -26.77 -2.05
C SER A 64 0.41 -27.65 -1.18
N SER A 65 0.76 -27.15 0.00
CA SER A 65 1.48 -27.94 1.00
C SER A 65 0.83 -27.76 2.37
N LYS A 66 0.71 -28.86 3.11
CA LYS A 66 0.22 -28.85 4.50
C LYS A 66 1.14 -29.69 5.36
N VAL A 67 1.58 -29.12 6.48
CA VAL A 67 2.34 -29.83 7.51
C VAL A 67 1.61 -29.69 8.83
N SER A 68 1.45 -30.80 9.53
CA SER A 68 0.80 -30.85 10.84
C SER A 68 1.64 -31.67 11.81
N THR A 69 1.66 -31.22 13.07
CA THR A 69 2.47 -31.83 14.13
C THR A 69 1.57 -32.23 15.28
N VAL A 70 1.66 -33.48 15.71
CA VAL A 70 0.89 -34.03 16.83
C VAL A 70 1.83 -34.48 17.93
N THR A 71 1.59 -33.98 19.15
CA THR A 71 2.28 -34.42 20.36
C THR A 71 1.24 -35.07 21.30
N GLY A 72 1.49 -36.27 21.81
CA GLY A 72 0.53 -37.00 22.67
C GLY A 72 0.33 -36.26 24.00
N SER A 73 -0.87 -36.20 24.60
CA SER A 73 -1.83 -37.30 24.78
C SER A 73 -3.30 -36.85 24.65
N GLY A 74 -4.08 -37.61 23.90
CA GLY A 74 -5.54 -37.44 23.76
C GLY A 74 -6.01 -37.71 22.33
N THR A 75 -6.54 -38.91 22.08
CA THR A 75 -7.15 -39.28 20.80
C THR A 75 -8.67 -39.32 20.96
N SER A 76 -9.40 -38.50 20.22
CA SER A 76 -10.52 -38.94 19.36
C SER A 76 -11.06 -37.78 18.55
N MET A 77 -11.10 -37.92 17.23
CA MET A 77 -12.23 -37.38 16.47
C MET A 77 -12.51 -38.28 15.26
N THR A 78 -13.78 -38.67 15.19
CA THR A 78 -14.45 -39.51 14.20
C THR A 78 -14.51 -38.77 12.86
N MET A 79 -14.23 -39.46 11.74
CA MET A 79 -14.56 -38.93 10.42
C MET A 79 -16.09 -38.92 10.27
N LYS A 80 -16.65 -37.73 10.06
CA LYS A 80 -17.96 -37.54 9.43
C LYS A 80 -17.71 -37.05 8.01
N SER A 81 -18.19 -37.80 7.04
CA SER A 81 -18.48 -37.32 5.70
C SER A 81 -19.82 -36.60 5.77
N ASP A 82 -19.87 -35.31 5.53
CA ASP A 82 -21.07 -34.59 5.11
C ASP A 82 -20.58 -33.38 4.29
N ASP A 83 -21.03 -33.34 3.03
CA ASP A 83 -21.00 -32.19 2.15
C ASP A 83 -21.69 -31.01 2.86
N ASP A 84 -21.01 -29.87 2.99
CA ASP A 84 -21.59 -28.53 3.22
C ASP A 84 -20.43 -27.50 3.16
N ASP A 85 -20.09 -27.08 1.94
CA ASP A 85 -19.22 -25.94 1.66
C ASP A 85 -20.04 -24.64 1.80
N ASP A 86 -19.94 -23.98 2.96
CA ASP A 86 -20.34 -22.57 3.13
C ASP A 86 -19.19 -21.65 2.66
N ASP A 87 -19.00 -21.59 1.34
CA ASP A 87 -18.28 -20.51 0.65
C ASP A 87 -19.31 -19.45 0.22
N ASP A 88 -19.57 -18.46 1.07
CA ASP A 88 -20.38 -17.27 0.73
C ASP A 88 -19.48 -16.11 0.30
N ASP A 89 -18.71 -16.33 -0.77
CA ASP A 89 -18.17 -15.26 -1.62
C ASP A 89 -19.23 -14.95 -2.70
N GLY A 90 -20.01 -13.91 -2.43
CA GLY A 90 -21.15 -13.50 -3.27
C GLY A 90 -20.77 -13.21 -4.73
N GLY A 91 -21.08 -14.18 -5.59
CA GLY A 91 -21.64 -14.09 -6.94
C GLY A 91 -21.27 -12.91 -7.84
N ASP A 92 -20.30 -13.12 -8.72
CA ASP A 92 -20.20 -12.42 -10.01
C ASP A 92 -21.02 -13.20 -11.05
N THR A 93 -22.05 -12.57 -11.62
CA THR A 93 -22.79 -13.11 -12.75
C THR A 93 -21.94 -13.00 -14.02
N ASN A 94 -21.75 -14.14 -14.70
CA ASN A 94 -21.13 -14.31 -16.01
C ASN A 94 -21.52 -13.22 -17.02
N LEU A 95 -20.51 -12.58 -17.60
CA LEU A 95 -20.59 -11.77 -18.82
C LEU A 95 -19.73 -12.35 -19.96
N ASP A 96 -19.36 -13.63 -19.88
CA ASP A 96 -18.44 -14.28 -20.84
C ASP A 96 -19.11 -14.99 -22.02
N ASP A 97 -20.43 -14.88 -22.20
CA ASP A 97 -21.10 -15.39 -23.42
C ASP A 97 -21.28 -14.28 -24.45
N MET A 98 -20.18 -13.82 -25.04
CA MET A 98 -20.12 -13.29 -26.41
C MET A 98 -18.66 -12.95 -26.73
N TYR A 99 -18.17 -13.49 -27.86
CA TYR A 99 -16.80 -13.42 -28.40
C TYR A 99 -15.85 -14.53 -27.97
N ASN A 100 -15.95 -15.68 -28.66
CA ASN A 100 -14.76 -16.41 -29.11
C ASN A 100 -15.13 -17.23 -30.36
N ASP A 101 -14.68 -16.76 -31.52
CA ASP A 101 -14.55 -17.57 -32.73
C ASP A 101 -13.36 -17.05 -33.55
N ALA A 102 -12.18 -17.64 -33.33
CA ALA A 102 -11.08 -17.74 -34.30
C ALA A 102 -9.98 -18.69 -33.75
N PRO A 103 -9.52 -19.69 -34.53
CA PRO A 103 -8.53 -20.66 -34.07
C PRO A 103 -7.10 -20.28 -34.50
N SER A 104 -6.11 -20.54 -33.64
CA SER A 104 -4.70 -20.57 -34.04
C SER A 104 -4.03 -21.83 -33.48
N GLY A 105 -3.66 -22.73 -34.39
CA GLY A 105 -2.78 -23.86 -34.10
C GLY A 105 -1.30 -23.55 -34.39
N ILE A 106 -0.50 -24.60 -34.23
CA ILE A 106 0.93 -24.79 -34.59
C ILE A 106 1.89 -24.42 -33.42
N LYS A 107 2.37 -25.40 -32.61
CA LYS A 107 3.63 -26.21 -32.73
C LYS A 107 4.88 -25.30 -32.90
N GLY A 108 5.97 -25.32 -32.13
CA GLY A 108 6.63 -26.32 -31.28
C GLY A 108 8.12 -26.37 -31.68
N ALA A 109 9.06 -26.18 -30.74
CA ALA A 109 10.49 -26.57 -30.70
C ALA A 109 11.10 -25.94 -29.43
N GLU A 110 11.64 -26.63 -28.40
CA GLU A 110 12.91 -27.41 -28.33
C GLU A 110 14.10 -26.62 -28.91
N HIS A 111 15.29 -26.46 -28.32
CA HIS A 111 15.99 -27.05 -27.16
C HIS A 111 17.29 -26.20 -26.97
N GLU A 112 17.88 -26.21 -25.76
CA GLU A 112 19.34 -26.30 -25.46
C GLU A 112 19.72 -25.54 -24.18
N GLU A 113 20.17 -26.34 -23.21
CA GLU A 113 20.81 -25.97 -21.95
C GLU A 113 22.32 -25.77 -22.22
N ASP A 114 22.95 -24.85 -21.50
CA ASP A 114 24.40 -24.89 -21.32
C ASP A 114 24.77 -24.43 -19.90
N ASP A 115 25.63 -25.23 -19.28
CA ASP A 115 25.93 -25.26 -17.85
C ASP A 115 27.29 -24.60 -17.55
N GLY A 116 27.40 -23.93 -16.40
CA GLY A 116 28.66 -23.53 -15.77
C GLY A 116 28.46 -22.32 -14.86
N GLY A 117 28.80 -22.27 -13.58
CA GLY A 117 29.71 -23.07 -12.78
C GLY A 117 30.39 -22.11 -11.79
N GLY A 118 30.01 -22.16 -10.50
CA GLY A 118 30.73 -21.76 -9.28
C GLY A 118 31.41 -20.38 -9.16
N ASP A 119 31.05 -19.59 -8.14
CA ASP A 119 31.85 -19.53 -6.90
C ASP A 119 31.18 -18.65 -5.82
N GLU A 120 31.05 -19.21 -4.61
CA GLU A 120 30.57 -18.54 -3.40
C GLU A 120 31.73 -17.88 -2.64
N VAL A 121 31.58 -16.61 -2.24
CA VAL A 121 32.40 -16.02 -1.17
C VAL A 121 31.48 -15.38 -0.14
N ARG A 122 31.46 -15.98 1.05
CA ARG A 122 30.79 -15.49 2.27
C ARG A 122 31.66 -14.46 2.98
N GLY A 123 31.09 -13.31 3.35
CA GLY A 123 31.72 -12.32 4.22
C GLY A 123 30.75 -11.89 5.33
N ASP A 124 31.12 -12.22 6.57
CA ASP A 124 30.43 -11.86 7.80
C ASP A 124 30.53 -10.35 8.09
N VAL A 125 29.43 -9.71 8.51
CA VAL A 125 29.45 -8.37 9.13
C VAL A 125 28.73 -8.40 10.47
N LYS A 126 29.44 -7.94 11.50
CA LYS A 126 28.99 -7.83 12.89
C LYS A 126 28.27 -6.49 13.10
N TYR A 127 27.14 -6.53 13.81
CA TYR A 127 26.48 -5.35 14.38
C TYR A 127 26.99 -5.09 15.80
N SER A 128 27.14 -3.81 16.15
CA SER A 128 27.23 -3.34 17.53
C SER A 128 26.25 -2.18 17.73
N ASP A 129 25.32 -2.37 18.66
CA ASP A 129 24.41 -1.38 19.21
C ASP A 129 25.16 -0.31 20.02
N ALA A 130 24.61 0.93 20.07
CA ALA A 130 24.13 1.57 21.30
C ALA A 130 23.90 3.08 21.11
N ASP A 131 22.66 3.48 21.42
CA ASP A 131 22.25 4.63 22.25
C ASP A 131 22.86 6.03 22.01
N ALA A 132 21.99 7.00 21.69
CA ALA A 132 21.58 8.03 22.67
C ALA A 132 20.52 9.00 22.10
N VAL A 133 19.64 9.42 23.00
CA VAL A 133 18.44 10.23 22.83
C VAL A 133 18.68 11.65 23.34
N ASN A 134 18.07 12.63 22.66
CA ASN A 134 17.70 14.01 23.08
C ASN A 134 18.80 15.03 23.44
N HIS A 135 18.80 16.16 22.71
CA HIS A 135 18.25 17.45 23.21
C HIS A 135 18.16 18.48 22.08
N ILE A 136 16.96 19.08 21.93
CA ILE A 136 16.69 20.25 21.10
C ILE A 136 17.04 21.50 21.91
N ASN A 137 17.78 22.44 21.32
CA ASN A 137 17.68 23.87 21.58
C ASN A 137 18.06 24.64 20.30
N ASN A 138 17.30 25.72 20.06
CA ASN A 138 17.34 26.58 18.90
C ASN A 138 18.60 27.45 18.82
N ASP A 139 18.83 27.91 17.59
CA ASP A 139 19.63 29.07 17.17
C ASP A 139 21.11 29.03 17.54
N ASP A 140 21.94 28.66 16.55
CA ASP A 140 23.19 29.33 16.27
C ASP A 140 23.59 29.03 14.82
N ASP A 141 23.89 30.09 14.06
CA ASP A 141 24.52 30.02 12.75
C ASP A 141 25.80 29.20 12.83
N VAL A 142 25.75 27.95 12.35
CA VAL A 142 26.94 27.14 12.13
C VAL A 142 27.24 27.15 10.64
N ASP A 143 28.21 27.98 10.26
CA ASP A 143 28.95 27.83 9.00
C ASP A 143 29.48 26.39 8.91
N ASN A 144 28.77 25.57 8.14
CA ASN A 144 29.09 24.16 7.96
C ASN A 144 29.71 23.98 6.57
N ASP A 145 30.93 24.47 6.42
CA ASP A 145 31.74 24.44 5.19
C ASP A 145 32.19 23.02 4.76
N ASP A 146 31.66 21.96 5.38
CA ASP A 146 31.95 20.55 5.01
C ASP A 146 30.69 19.68 4.78
N TYR A 147 29.49 20.28 4.81
CA TYR A 147 28.32 19.63 4.23
C TYR A 147 28.36 19.86 2.72
N ARG A 148 28.92 18.90 1.95
CA ARG A 148 28.61 18.80 0.52
C ARG A 148 27.12 18.45 0.41
N GLY A 149 26.28 19.47 0.57
CA GLY A 149 24.84 19.36 0.59
C GLY A 149 24.34 18.63 -0.64
N ASP A 150 23.18 18.01 -0.48
CA ASP A 150 22.39 17.42 -1.54
C ASP A 150 21.94 18.54 -2.50
N MET A 151 22.86 18.97 -3.38
CA MET A 151 22.68 20.14 -4.25
C MET A 151 21.62 19.91 -5.34
N GLY A 152 20.97 18.74 -5.36
CA GLY A 152 20.06 18.32 -6.41
C GLY A 152 20.80 17.93 -7.68
N TYR A 153 20.24 17.00 -8.44
CA TYR A 153 20.76 16.65 -9.75
C TYR A 153 20.49 17.78 -10.74
N THR A 154 21.57 18.23 -11.40
CA THR A 154 21.51 19.29 -12.42
C THR A 154 21.75 18.65 -13.78
N THR A 155 20.87 18.93 -14.75
CA THR A 155 21.02 18.49 -16.15
C THR A 155 22.21 19.16 -16.83
N GLU A 156 22.61 18.64 -17.99
CA GLU A 156 23.68 19.20 -18.83
C GLU A 156 23.45 20.67 -19.23
N ASP A 157 22.19 21.12 -19.26
CA ASP A 157 21.79 22.51 -19.53
C ASP A 157 21.67 23.40 -18.27
N GLY A 158 22.08 22.90 -17.10
CA GLY A 158 22.15 23.67 -15.86
C GLY A 158 20.84 23.76 -15.06
N ARG A 159 19.76 23.09 -15.47
CA ARG A 159 18.49 23.06 -14.72
C ARG A 159 18.49 21.97 -13.65
N LYS A 160 18.03 22.28 -12.43
CA LYS A 160 17.81 21.24 -11.41
C LYS A 160 16.56 20.44 -11.77
N ARG A 161 16.69 19.11 -11.89
CA ARG A 161 15.54 18.22 -12.11
C ARG A 161 14.68 18.22 -10.85
N MET A 162 13.38 18.43 -11.00
CA MET A 162 12.41 18.44 -9.91
C MET A 162 12.30 17.05 -9.27
N ASN A 163 12.41 16.96 -7.94
CA ASN A 163 12.02 15.76 -7.21
C ASN A 163 10.51 15.69 -7.06
N VAL A 164 9.95 14.50 -6.88
CA VAL A 164 8.51 14.30 -6.71
C VAL A 164 8.24 13.47 -5.46
N LEU A 165 7.39 13.97 -4.57
CA LEU A 165 6.90 13.26 -3.39
C LEU A 165 5.37 13.17 -3.43
N ILE A 166 4.83 11.96 -3.45
CA ILE A 166 3.40 11.70 -3.49
C ILE A 166 2.98 11.07 -2.16
N LEU A 167 2.20 11.79 -1.37
CA LEU A 167 1.62 11.34 -0.11
C LEU A 167 0.19 10.84 -0.40
N TYR A 168 -0.03 9.53 -0.23
CA TYR A 168 -1.19 8.85 -0.84
C TYR A 168 -1.89 7.83 0.07
N PRO A 169 -2.65 8.29 1.09
CA PRO A 169 -3.45 7.41 1.93
C PRO A 169 -4.61 6.71 1.20
N ASP A 170 -5.16 5.67 1.84
CA ASP A 170 -6.28 4.88 1.34
C ASP A 170 -7.60 5.29 2.01
N ASP A 171 -8.70 5.31 1.25
CA ASP A 171 -10.07 5.50 1.78
C ASP A 171 -10.33 6.89 2.43
N TRP A 172 -9.72 7.95 1.90
CA TRP A 172 -9.82 9.31 2.45
C TRP A 172 -10.64 10.25 1.55
N ARG A 173 -11.80 10.70 2.04
CA ARG A 173 -12.76 11.54 1.30
C ARG A 173 -12.40 13.05 1.30
N HIS A 174 -12.86 13.80 0.30
CA HIS A 174 -12.53 15.22 0.09
C HIS A 174 -12.73 16.16 1.29
N ASN A 175 -13.79 15.97 2.10
CA ASN A 175 -14.08 16.82 3.26
C ASN A 175 -13.52 16.26 4.58
N SER A 176 -12.50 15.40 4.49
CA SER A 176 -11.77 14.87 5.65
C SER A 176 -10.44 15.62 5.88
N ILE A 177 -10.41 16.94 5.71
CA ILE A 177 -9.26 17.83 5.95
C ILE A 177 -9.73 19.02 6.79
N GLY A 178 -8.89 19.54 7.69
CA GLY A 178 -9.17 20.63 8.62
C GLY A 178 -9.74 21.88 7.95
N LYS A 179 -9.16 22.34 6.84
CA LYS A 179 -9.69 23.46 6.02
C LYS A 179 -11.11 23.26 5.47
N GLU A 180 -11.64 22.02 5.42
CA GLU A 180 -13.01 21.72 5.00
C GLU A 180 -13.90 21.24 6.16
N ASN A 181 -13.28 20.72 7.23
CA ASN A 181 -13.97 20.12 8.37
C ASN A 181 -13.20 20.45 9.66
N PRO A 182 -13.64 21.47 10.41
CA PRO A 182 -12.89 21.99 11.56
C PRO A 182 -12.86 21.02 12.75
N ILE A 183 -13.59 19.91 12.70
CA ILE A 183 -13.52 18.87 13.73
C ILE A 183 -12.24 18.05 13.56
N ILE A 184 -11.80 17.83 12.33
CA ILE A 184 -10.63 17.00 12.02
C ILE A 184 -9.38 17.84 12.17
N GLN A 185 -8.37 17.28 12.84
CA GLN A 185 -7.08 17.92 13.02
C GLN A 185 -6.09 17.42 11.95
N THR A 186 -5.81 18.26 10.96
CA THR A 186 -4.77 18.05 9.93
C THR A 186 -3.90 19.30 9.75
N PRO A 187 -3.24 19.79 10.81
CA PRO A 187 -2.49 21.04 10.75
C PRO A 187 -1.39 21.04 9.70
N PHE A 188 -0.76 19.90 9.42
CA PHE A 188 0.26 19.83 8.36
C PHE A 188 -0.36 19.97 6.98
N LEU A 189 -1.42 19.24 6.65
CA LEU A 189 -2.09 19.38 5.35
C LEU A 189 -2.70 20.77 5.17
N ASP A 190 -3.20 21.38 6.24
CA ASP A 190 -3.67 22.76 6.20
C ASP A 190 -2.51 23.72 5.88
N SER A 191 -1.35 23.55 6.52
CA SER A 191 -0.14 24.32 6.22
C SER A 191 0.40 24.05 4.81
N LEU A 192 0.32 22.80 4.32
CA LEU A 192 0.74 22.44 2.97
C LEU A 192 -0.17 23.08 1.92
N ALA A 193 -1.47 23.20 2.21
CA ALA A 193 -2.40 23.94 1.36
C ALA A 193 -2.14 25.45 1.38
N ASP A 194 -1.71 26.02 2.52
CA ASP A 194 -1.31 27.43 2.61
C ASP A 194 0.00 27.72 1.88
N ASP A 195 0.92 26.76 1.82
CA ASP A 195 2.18 26.84 1.06
C ASP A 195 2.05 26.26 -0.37
N GLY A 196 0.84 25.91 -0.78
CA GLY A 196 0.57 25.19 -2.02
C GLY A 196 -0.66 25.72 -2.76
N ILE A 197 -1.29 24.87 -3.55
CA ILE A 197 -2.61 25.09 -4.11
C ILE A 197 -3.51 23.90 -3.78
N ARG A 198 -4.78 24.17 -3.48
CA ARG A 198 -5.78 23.14 -3.16
C ARG A 198 -6.89 23.09 -4.19
N PHE A 199 -7.11 21.91 -4.78
CA PHE A 199 -8.21 21.69 -5.74
C PHE A 199 -9.43 21.12 -5.02
N ARG A 200 -10.54 21.85 -5.02
CA ARG A 200 -11.77 21.39 -4.35
C ARG A 200 -12.50 20.33 -5.17
N GLN A 201 -12.46 20.43 -6.49
CA GLN A 201 -13.23 19.55 -7.38
C GLN A 201 -12.38 18.42 -7.99
N ASN A 202 -11.48 17.85 -7.18
CA ASN A 202 -10.71 16.68 -7.58
C ASN A 202 -11.47 15.36 -7.33
N ALA A 203 -11.49 14.46 -8.31
CA ALA A 203 -12.17 13.18 -8.23
C ALA A 203 -11.34 12.00 -8.79
N VAL A 204 -11.63 10.80 -8.30
CA VAL A 204 -11.09 9.56 -8.87
C VAL A 204 -11.99 9.06 -9.97
N THR A 205 -11.41 8.61 -11.09
CA THR A 205 -12.15 8.06 -12.23
C THR A 205 -12.90 6.79 -11.88
N THR A 206 -12.36 5.97 -10.96
CA THR A 206 -13.06 4.82 -10.40
C THR A 206 -12.86 4.72 -8.89
N SER A 207 -13.94 4.71 -8.12
CA SER A 207 -13.91 4.69 -6.65
C SER A 207 -13.67 3.29 -6.08
N ILE A 208 -12.50 2.74 -6.40
CA ILE A 208 -12.01 1.47 -5.89
C ILE A 208 -10.48 1.48 -5.91
N CYS A 209 -9.88 1.02 -4.81
CA CYS A 209 -8.50 1.37 -4.50
C CYS A 209 -7.48 0.84 -5.51
N TRP A 210 -7.61 -0.40 -6.00
CA TRP A 210 -6.62 -0.96 -6.94
C TRP A 210 -6.77 -0.37 -8.34
N GLN A 211 -7.98 -0.06 -8.80
CA GLN A 211 -8.17 0.58 -10.11
C GLN A 211 -7.72 2.03 -10.06
N SER A 212 -8.06 2.77 -9.00
CA SER A 212 -7.60 4.15 -8.83
C SER A 212 -6.08 4.25 -8.76
N ARG A 213 -5.42 3.32 -8.04
CA ARG A 213 -3.94 3.23 -8.02
C ARG A 213 -3.38 2.85 -9.39
N ALA A 214 -4.01 1.94 -10.12
CA ALA A 214 -3.61 1.64 -11.50
C ALA A 214 -3.72 2.89 -12.39
N THR A 215 -4.80 3.68 -12.26
CA THR A 215 -4.94 4.97 -12.95
C THR A 215 -3.82 5.95 -12.56
N LEU A 216 -3.49 6.11 -11.28
CA LEU A 216 -2.40 6.98 -10.83
C LEU A 216 -1.07 6.63 -11.51
N PHE A 217 -0.69 5.35 -11.55
CA PHE A 217 0.59 4.94 -12.14
C PHE A 217 0.62 4.96 -13.66
N SER A 218 -0.47 4.53 -14.30
CA SER A 218 -0.54 4.37 -15.75
C SER A 218 -0.95 5.63 -16.49
N GLY A 219 -1.57 6.61 -15.81
CA GLY A 219 -2.22 7.75 -16.47
C GLY A 219 -3.39 7.32 -17.37
N GLN A 220 -3.96 6.13 -17.16
CA GLN A 220 -4.96 5.52 -18.03
C GLN A 220 -6.28 5.31 -17.30
N TRP A 221 -7.38 5.36 -18.05
CA TRP A 221 -8.71 5.01 -17.54
C TRP A 221 -8.81 3.49 -17.34
N ALA A 222 -9.77 3.05 -16.52
CA ALA A 222 -9.97 1.63 -16.25
C ALA A 222 -10.19 0.78 -17.52
N SER A 223 -10.90 1.35 -18.51
CA SER A 223 -11.12 0.75 -19.82
C SER A 223 -9.84 0.44 -20.60
N ARG A 224 -8.78 1.22 -20.37
CA ARG A 224 -7.49 1.10 -21.04
C ARG A 224 -6.50 0.27 -20.25
N HIS A 225 -6.38 0.50 -18.94
CA HIS A 225 -5.41 -0.21 -18.11
C HIS A 225 -5.87 -1.61 -17.69
N GLN A 226 -7.17 -1.92 -17.79
CA GLN A 226 -7.78 -3.25 -17.65
C GLN A 226 -7.54 -4.01 -16.33
N SER A 227 -6.99 -3.34 -15.31
CA SER A 227 -6.81 -3.86 -13.94
C SER A 227 -8.13 -4.06 -13.17
N TYR A 228 -9.10 -4.78 -13.73
CA TYR A 228 -10.44 -4.92 -13.14
C TYR A 228 -10.45 -5.80 -11.89
N LYS A 229 -9.62 -6.85 -11.86
CA LYS A 229 -9.52 -7.80 -10.76
C LYS A 229 -8.48 -7.36 -9.73
N LEU A 230 -8.80 -7.52 -8.45
CA LEU A 230 -7.85 -7.29 -7.35
C LEU A 230 -6.60 -8.16 -7.56
N LYS A 231 -5.42 -7.61 -7.21
CA LYS A 231 -4.11 -8.24 -7.44
C LYS A 231 -3.78 -8.53 -8.91
N CYS A 232 -4.57 -8.09 -9.89
CA CYS A 232 -4.30 -8.28 -11.31
C CYS A 232 -3.90 -6.94 -11.96
N PRO A 233 -2.64 -6.48 -11.83
CA PRO A 233 -2.20 -5.23 -12.43
C PRO A 233 -1.97 -5.44 -13.92
N HIS A 234 -3.02 -5.44 -14.75
CA HIS A 234 -2.83 -5.63 -16.20
C HIS A 234 -1.91 -4.54 -16.78
N PHE A 235 -2.00 -3.31 -16.25
CA PHE A 235 -1.08 -2.21 -16.56
C PHE A 235 0.40 -2.49 -16.25
N ALA A 236 0.72 -3.45 -15.37
CA ALA A 236 2.09 -3.77 -14.96
C ALA A 236 2.59 -5.12 -15.50
N ARG A 237 1.85 -5.72 -16.45
CA ARG A 237 2.21 -6.97 -17.14
C ARG A 237 2.75 -6.67 -18.54
N GLY A 238 3.68 -7.50 -19.01
CA GLY A 238 4.28 -7.36 -20.34
C GLY A 238 4.84 -5.96 -20.56
N GLN A 239 4.51 -5.36 -21.72
CA GLN A 239 4.94 -4.01 -22.10
C GLN A 239 4.14 -2.88 -21.43
N GLY A 240 3.09 -3.20 -20.64
CA GLY A 240 2.24 -2.18 -20.01
C GLY A 240 3.00 -1.29 -19.02
N TRP A 241 3.94 -1.89 -18.25
CA TRP A 241 4.71 -1.14 -17.26
C TRP A 241 5.56 -0.03 -17.88
N ASN A 242 6.04 -0.24 -19.10
CA ASN A 242 6.86 0.73 -19.86
C ASN A 242 6.10 2.01 -20.23
N GLN A 243 4.79 2.05 -20.00
CA GLN A 243 3.91 3.18 -20.30
C GLN A 243 3.58 4.00 -19.04
N THR A 244 4.09 3.60 -17.87
CA THR A 244 3.76 4.20 -16.57
C THR A 244 4.75 5.31 -16.23
N TRP A 245 4.29 6.34 -15.51
CA TRP A 245 5.18 7.44 -15.11
C TRP A 245 6.39 6.95 -14.27
N PRO A 246 6.30 5.95 -13.36
CA PRO A 246 7.46 5.47 -12.62
C PRO A 246 8.55 4.93 -13.55
N LYS A 247 8.15 4.16 -14.56
CA LYS A 247 9.11 3.56 -15.51
C LYS A 247 9.73 4.60 -16.43
N LEU A 248 8.94 5.57 -16.90
CA LEU A 248 9.45 6.66 -17.73
C LEU A 248 10.46 7.53 -16.97
N LEU A 249 10.21 7.81 -15.69
CA LEU A 249 11.18 8.52 -14.85
C LEU A 249 12.46 7.71 -14.62
N GLN A 250 12.36 6.40 -14.39
CA GLN A 250 13.54 5.54 -14.25
C GLN A 250 14.40 5.53 -15.51
N ASP A 251 13.78 5.49 -16.69
CA ASP A 251 14.50 5.55 -17.97
C ASP A 251 15.22 6.88 -18.19
N ASP A 252 14.70 7.97 -17.60
CA ASP A 252 15.36 9.30 -17.55
C ASP A 252 16.37 9.45 -16.40
N GLY A 253 16.60 8.39 -15.61
CA GLY A 253 17.63 8.35 -14.56
C GLY A 253 17.17 8.71 -13.15
N TYR A 254 15.87 8.87 -12.91
CA TYR A 254 15.34 9.07 -11.56
C TYR A 254 15.53 7.83 -10.68
N PHE A 255 15.78 8.06 -9.39
CA PHE A 255 15.66 7.03 -8.37
C PHE A 255 14.20 6.97 -7.88
N VAL A 256 13.47 5.92 -8.27
CA VAL A 256 12.01 5.86 -8.05
C VAL A 256 11.67 4.87 -6.93
N GLY A 257 10.98 5.39 -5.91
CA GLY A 257 10.63 4.67 -4.68
C GLY A 257 9.14 4.44 -4.49
N HIS A 258 8.77 3.31 -3.87
CA HIS A 258 7.41 3.05 -3.38
C HIS A 258 7.42 2.55 -1.94
N VAL A 259 6.73 3.26 -1.06
CA VAL A 259 6.56 2.90 0.34
C VAL A 259 5.09 2.54 0.60
N GLY A 260 4.85 1.42 1.26
CA GLY A 260 3.54 1.03 1.76
C GLY A 260 2.66 0.33 0.74
N LYS A 261 1.41 0.73 0.67
CA LYS A 261 0.35 -0.07 0.06
C LYS A 261 0.51 -0.18 -1.46
N TRP A 262 0.62 -1.40 -1.97
CA TRP A 262 0.76 -1.69 -3.40
C TRP A 262 -0.51 -2.28 -4.04
N GLN A 263 -1.22 -3.19 -3.37
CA GLN A 263 -2.45 -3.88 -3.84
C GLN A 263 -2.30 -4.83 -5.03
N PHE A 264 -1.11 -4.99 -5.56
CA PHE A 264 -0.83 -5.92 -6.66
C PHE A 264 0.13 -7.02 -6.20
N TYR A 265 0.22 -8.14 -6.94
CA TYR A 265 1.11 -9.24 -6.56
C TYR A 265 2.54 -8.73 -6.28
N SER A 266 3.16 -9.34 -5.27
CA SER A 266 4.39 -8.91 -4.61
C SER A 266 5.65 -9.09 -5.45
N ASP A 267 5.53 -9.54 -6.71
CA ASP A 267 6.67 -9.63 -7.60
C ASP A 267 7.00 -8.20 -8.08
N ASN A 268 7.72 -7.43 -7.26
CA ASN A 268 8.22 -6.12 -7.66
C ASN A 268 8.92 -6.19 -9.02
N ASN A 269 9.49 -7.33 -9.46
CA ASN A 269 10.15 -7.50 -10.76
C ASN A 269 11.13 -6.34 -11.10
N GLY A 270 11.73 -5.72 -10.08
CA GLY A 270 12.58 -4.54 -10.24
C GLY A 270 11.86 -3.28 -10.77
N ARG A 271 10.54 -3.18 -10.59
CA ARG A 271 9.71 -2.06 -11.06
C ARG A 271 10.02 -0.75 -10.35
N PHE A 272 10.48 -0.81 -9.10
CA PHE A 272 10.96 0.33 -8.34
C PHE A 272 12.43 0.16 -7.98
N SER A 273 13.19 1.26 -8.03
CA SER A 273 14.59 1.29 -7.59
C SER A 273 14.73 0.97 -6.10
N TRP A 274 13.68 1.30 -5.33
CA TRP A 274 13.58 1.03 -3.91
C TRP A 274 12.12 0.81 -3.53
N SER A 275 11.83 -0.20 -2.70
CA SER A 275 10.46 -0.42 -2.25
C SER A 275 10.36 -1.18 -0.94
N ASN A 276 9.47 -0.74 -0.06
CA ASN A 276 8.98 -1.52 1.08
C ASN A 276 7.46 -1.53 1.07
N TYR A 277 6.86 -2.71 1.24
CA TYR A 277 5.41 -2.89 1.14
C TYR A 277 4.82 -3.30 2.47
N HIS A 278 3.79 -2.58 2.90
CA HIS A 278 3.03 -2.91 4.09
C HIS A 278 1.55 -2.55 3.87
N GLU A 279 0.67 -3.52 4.08
CA GLU A 279 -0.77 -3.34 3.97
C GLU A 279 -1.54 -4.31 4.87
N GLY A 280 -2.81 -4.01 5.10
CA GLY A 280 -3.78 -4.90 5.74
C GLY A 280 -3.95 -4.68 7.24
N ASN A 281 -3.09 -3.89 7.89
CA ASN A 281 -3.13 -3.68 9.33
C ASN A 281 -2.87 -2.21 9.72
N HIS A 282 -3.40 -1.79 10.88
CA HIS A 282 -3.08 -0.50 11.51
C HIS A 282 -1.84 -0.56 12.39
N PHE A 283 -1.43 -1.74 12.83
CA PHE A 283 -0.24 -1.97 13.63
C PHE A 283 0.50 -3.22 13.12
N TYR A 284 1.83 -3.17 13.14
CA TYR A 284 2.69 -4.28 12.78
C TYR A 284 3.56 -4.68 13.97
N PRO A 285 3.69 -5.99 14.27
CA PRO A 285 4.64 -6.45 15.27
C PRO A 285 6.08 -6.26 14.75
N MET A 286 6.88 -5.52 15.50
CA MET A 286 8.29 -5.24 15.20
C MET A 286 9.19 -5.83 16.30
N PHE A 287 10.21 -6.56 15.87
CA PHE A 287 11.15 -7.22 16.78
C PHE A 287 11.81 -6.20 17.70
N GLY A 288 11.72 -6.41 19.02
CA GLY A 288 12.29 -5.52 20.04
C GLY A 288 11.53 -4.20 20.27
N ARG A 289 10.51 -3.87 19.46
CA ARG A 289 9.75 -2.60 19.55
C ARG A 289 8.26 -2.78 19.88
N GLY A 290 7.76 -4.01 19.89
CA GLY A 290 6.33 -4.28 20.09
C GLY A 290 5.52 -3.92 18.85
N GLU A 291 4.29 -3.45 19.03
CA GLU A 291 3.46 -3.00 17.91
C GLU A 291 3.81 -1.56 17.49
N VAL A 292 4.10 -1.36 16.20
CA VAL A 292 4.35 -0.05 15.60
C VAL A 292 3.20 0.31 14.65
N ALA A 293 2.71 1.55 14.72
CA ALA A 293 1.60 2.01 13.89
C ALA A 293 1.98 2.02 12.40
N ALA A 294 1.04 1.70 11.51
CA ALA A 294 1.28 1.58 10.08
C ALA A 294 1.76 2.89 9.42
N ASP A 295 1.30 4.03 9.90
CA ASP A 295 1.77 5.37 9.49
C ASP A 295 3.21 5.63 9.94
N ASP A 296 3.61 5.16 11.12
CA ASP A 296 5.00 5.27 11.59
C ASP A 296 5.94 4.36 10.79
N VAL A 297 5.52 3.14 10.45
CA VAL A 297 6.30 2.25 9.56
C VAL A 297 6.51 2.92 8.19
N ALA A 298 5.44 3.47 7.59
CA ALA A 298 5.52 4.17 6.31
C ALA A 298 6.46 5.38 6.37
N LYS A 299 6.37 6.17 7.45
CA LYS A 299 7.26 7.30 7.69
C LYS A 299 8.73 6.86 7.80
N GLU A 300 9.01 5.86 8.63
CA GLU A 300 10.37 5.34 8.83
C GLU A 300 10.97 4.81 7.51
N ASP A 301 10.18 4.10 6.71
CA ASP A 301 10.57 3.62 5.38
C ASP A 301 10.81 4.77 4.38
N ALA A 302 9.97 5.80 4.39
CA ALA A 302 10.16 6.97 3.53
C ALA A 302 11.41 7.77 3.90
N ILE A 303 11.71 7.92 5.20
CA ILE A 303 12.96 8.54 5.66
C ILE A 303 14.16 7.69 5.25
N LYS A 304 14.08 6.37 5.40
CA LYS A 304 15.11 5.44 4.96
C LYS A 304 15.38 5.53 3.45
N PHE A 305 14.34 5.64 2.62
CA PHE A 305 14.50 5.91 1.19
C PHE A 305 15.28 7.22 0.95
N LEU A 306 14.93 8.30 1.65
CA LEU A 306 15.62 9.58 1.52
C LEU A 306 17.08 9.51 1.96
N ASP A 307 17.41 8.64 2.92
CA ASP A 307 18.78 8.39 3.37
C ASP A 307 19.58 7.58 2.35
N GLU A 308 19.03 6.45 1.90
CA GLU A 308 19.72 5.46 1.06
C GLU A 308 19.79 5.83 -0.43
N ARG A 309 18.93 6.75 -0.91
CA ARG A 309 18.95 7.13 -2.33
C ARG A 309 20.31 7.71 -2.77
N PRO A 310 20.73 7.47 -4.02
CA PRO A 310 21.85 8.20 -4.62
C PRO A 310 21.60 9.70 -4.59
N LYS A 311 22.57 10.49 -4.10
CA LYS A 311 22.45 11.96 -3.96
C LYS A 311 22.65 12.70 -5.28
N ASP A 312 23.29 12.04 -6.23
CA ASP A 312 23.53 12.49 -7.59
C ASP A 312 22.38 12.16 -8.55
N LYS A 313 21.20 11.78 -8.04
CA LYS A 313 20.01 11.51 -8.85
C LYS A 313 18.79 12.24 -8.30
N PRO A 314 17.86 12.71 -9.17
CA PRO A 314 16.56 13.17 -8.70
C PRO A 314 15.75 11.95 -8.23
N PHE A 315 14.78 12.18 -7.35
CA PHE A 315 13.91 11.11 -6.86
C PHE A 315 12.44 11.35 -7.19
N ALA A 316 11.70 10.24 -7.32
CA ALA A 316 10.25 10.25 -7.26
C ALA A 316 9.79 9.18 -6.28
N MET A 317 9.09 9.55 -5.22
CA MET A 317 8.66 8.63 -4.17
C MET A 317 7.14 8.68 -3.98
N THR A 318 6.50 7.52 -4.01
CA THR A 318 5.11 7.37 -3.55
C THR A 318 5.10 6.79 -2.14
N VAL A 319 4.50 7.50 -1.19
CA VAL A 319 4.23 7.03 0.17
C VAL A 319 2.75 6.70 0.28
N ALA A 320 2.42 5.44 0.06
CA ALA A 320 1.07 4.91 0.02
C ALA A 320 0.63 4.42 1.42
N PHE A 321 0.15 5.32 2.27
CA PHE A 321 -0.33 4.95 3.60
C PHE A 321 -1.52 3.98 3.53
N TYR A 322 -1.55 3.01 4.46
CA TYR A 322 -2.71 2.12 4.61
C TYR A 322 -3.88 2.79 5.34
N PRO A 323 -3.70 3.50 6.47
CA PRO A 323 -4.79 4.24 7.10
C PRO A 323 -5.34 5.38 6.22
N PRO A 324 -6.61 5.80 6.42
CA PRO A 324 -7.59 5.31 7.41
C PRO A 324 -8.41 4.08 6.99
N LYS A 325 -8.00 3.32 5.96
CA LYS A 325 -8.73 2.11 5.53
C LYS A 325 -9.11 1.19 6.70
N PRO A 326 -10.36 0.66 6.75
CA PRO A 326 -10.76 -0.31 7.77
C PRO A 326 -9.99 -1.63 7.70
N VAL A 327 -9.81 -2.29 8.85
CA VAL A 327 -9.18 -3.60 9.00
C VAL A 327 -10.19 -4.61 9.52
N GLY A 328 -10.16 -5.82 8.97
CA GLY A 328 -11.02 -6.92 9.38
C GLY A 328 -12.52 -6.62 9.24
N ASP A 329 -13.32 -7.32 10.04
CA ASP A 329 -14.78 -7.19 9.99
C ASP A 329 -15.41 -7.19 11.39
N SER A 330 -14.70 -6.59 12.35
CA SER A 330 -15.16 -6.48 13.74
C SER A 330 -16.56 -5.85 13.81
N PRO A 331 -17.48 -6.43 14.62
CA PRO A 331 -18.81 -5.87 14.85
C PRO A 331 -18.83 -4.82 15.96
N GLU A 332 -17.72 -4.66 16.70
CA GLU A 332 -17.64 -3.72 17.81
C GLU A 332 -17.66 -2.26 17.31
N PRO A 333 -18.25 -1.31 18.09
CA PRO A 333 -18.21 0.11 17.77
C PRO A 333 -16.79 0.59 17.45
N GLY A 334 -16.58 1.07 16.22
CA GLY A 334 -15.28 1.53 15.76
C GLY A 334 -14.19 0.45 15.62
N GLY A 335 -14.49 -0.83 15.85
CA GLY A 335 -13.51 -1.92 15.94
C GLY A 335 -12.77 -2.25 14.65
N GLN A 336 -13.18 -1.68 13.50
CA GLN A 336 -12.47 -1.80 12.22
C GLN A 336 -11.40 -0.71 12.04
N TRP A 337 -11.31 0.25 12.95
CA TRP A 337 -10.33 1.35 12.91
C TRP A 337 -9.62 1.44 14.25
N ARG A 338 -8.31 1.16 14.26
CA ARG A 338 -7.50 1.16 15.46
C ARG A 338 -6.45 2.28 15.37
N PRO A 339 -6.70 3.47 15.91
CA PRO A 339 -5.71 4.55 16.03
C PRO A 339 -4.73 4.36 17.20
N LYS A 340 -3.62 5.11 17.21
CA LYS A 340 -2.79 5.37 18.39
C LYS A 340 -3.62 6.07 19.48
N ASN A 341 -3.36 5.70 20.74
CA ASN A 341 -4.11 6.22 21.90
C ASN A 341 -4.03 7.74 22.01
N GLU A 342 -2.86 8.32 21.75
CA GLU A 342 -2.58 9.75 21.86
C GLU A 342 -3.46 10.55 20.91
N THR A 343 -3.58 10.08 19.66
CA THR A 343 -4.43 10.72 18.65
C THR A 343 -5.91 10.43 18.86
N ARG A 344 -6.26 9.27 19.41
CA ARG A 344 -7.66 8.96 19.75
C ARG A 344 -8.20 9.83 20.88
N ALA A 345 -7.35 10.19 21.84
CA ALA A 345 -7.69 11.07 22.95
C ALA A 345 -8.16 12.45 22.49
N LEU A 346 -7.63 12.96 21.37
CA LEU A 346 -8.01 14.25 20.77
C LEU A 346 -9.52 14.32 20.41
N TYR A 347 -10.16 13.17 20.20
CA TYR A 347 -11.54 13.07 19.73
C TYR A 347 -12.50 12.49 20.78
N GLU A 348 -12.03 12.17 21.99
CA GLU A 348 -12.83 11.47 23.01
C GLU A 348 -14.10 12.25 23.39
N ASN A 349 -13.95 13.54 23.64
CA ASN A 349 -15.02 14.42 24.10
C ASN A 349 -15.70 15.22 22.97
N ILE A 350 -15.44 14.85 21.72
CA ILE A 350 -16.05 15.50 20.55
C ILE A 350 -17.26 14.70 20.09
N THR A 351 -18.34 15.38 19.71
CA THR A 351 -19.47 14.74 19.01
C THR A 351 -19.33 14.99 17.52
N ILE A 352 -19.28 13.93 16.72
CA ILE A 352 -19.19 14.04 15.26
C ILE A 352 -20.61 14.05 14.70
N PRO A 353 -21.01 15.06 13.89
CA PRO A 353 -22.35 15.11 13.34
C PRO A 353 -22.60 13.93 12.40
N GLU A 354 -23.77 13.30 12.50
CA GLU A 354 -24.22 12.31 11.53
C GLU A 354 -24.53 12.97 10.17
N PRO A 355 -24.33 12.27 9.04
CA PRO A 355 -24.70 12.81 7.74
C PRO A 355 -26.21 13.02 7.65
N TYR A 356 -26.64 14.19 7.17
CA TYR A 356 -28.06 14.56 7.06
C TYR A 356 -28.91 13.56 6.25
N ASN A 357 -28.27 12.83 5.33
CA ASN A 357 -28.90 11.93 4.37
C ASN A 357 -28.80 10.44 4.76
N MET A 358 -28.41 10.11 6.00
CA MET A 358 -28.13 8.74 6.40
C MET A 358 -29.34 7.79 6.39
N THR A 359 -30.54 8.28 6.68
CA THR A 359 -31.75 7.43 6.76
C THR A 359 -32.72 7.67 5.61
N HIS A 360 -33.08 8.93 5.36
CA HIS A 360 -34.11 9.26 4.35
C HIS A 360 -33.63 8.98 2.92
N ALA A 361 -32.38 9.28 2.57
CA ALA A 361 -31.91 9.08 1.20
C ALA A 361 -31.79 7.60 0.81
N PHE A 362 -31.57 6.71 1.79
CA PHE A 362 -31.49 5.27 1.55
C PHE A 362 -32.79 4.71 0.96
N SER A 363 -33.95 5.13 1.49
CA SER A 363 -35.25 4.65 1.00
C SER A 363 -35.59 5.15 -0.41
N LEU A 364 -34.88 6.17 -0.90
CA LEU A 364 -35.02 6.73 -2.24
C LEU A 364 -34.10 6.06 -3.27
N LEU A 365 -33.14 5.22 -2.84
CA LEU A 365 -32.24 4.51 -3.77
C LEU A 365 -33.04 3.51 -4.63
N PRO A 366 -32.58 3.18 -5.85
CA PRO A 366 -33.11 2.05 -6.59
C PRO A 366 -33.15 0.77 -5.74
N LYS A 367 -34.23 -0.03 -5.86
CA LYS A 367 -34.45 -1.22 -5.02
C LYS A 367 -33.27 -2.21 -5.02
N PHE A 368 -32.56 -2.35 -6.13
CA PHE A 368 -31.40 -3.24 -6.23
C PHE A 368 -30.20 -2.77 -5.40
N LEU A 369 -30.09 -1.46 -5.11
CA LEU A 369 -29.08 -0.89 -4.20
C LEU A 369 -29.53 -0.93 -2.74
N GLN A 370 -30.84 -1.00 -2.49
CA GLN A 370 -31.38 -1.23 -1.15
C GLN A 370 -31.27 -2.69 -0.70
N TYR A 371 -30.90 -3.59 -1.62
CA TYR A 371 -30.89 -5.02 -1.37
C TYR A 371 -29.90 -5.36 -0.26
N ASP A 372 -30.36 -6.17 0.68
CA ASP A 372 -29.65 -6.46 1.93
C ASP A 372 -28.28 -7.11 1.69
N ARG A 373 -28.17 -7.89 0.61
CA ARG A 373 -26.92 -8.59 0.25
C ARG A 373 -25.87 -7.66 -0.36
N SER A 374 -26.17 -6.41 -0.70
CA SER A 374 -25.15 -5.51 -1.24
C SER A 374 -24.05 -5.26 -0.20
N ALA A 375 -22.79 -5.31 -0.61
CA ALA A 375 -21.66 -5.18 0.31
C ALA A 375 -21.66 -3.84 1.06
N SER A 376 -22.23 -2.78 0.48
CA SER A 376 -22.40 -1.47 1.12
C SER A 376 -23.40 -1.52 2.28
N VAL A 377 -24.58 -2.13 2.07
CA VAL A 377 -25.61 -2.26 3.11
C VAL A 377 -25.14 -3.16 4.25
N GLN A 378 -24.51 -4.29 3.93
CA GLN A 378 -23.93 -5.19 4.94
C GLN A 378 -22.90 -4.46 5.81
N ARG A 379 -21.97 -3.71 5.19
CA ARG A 379 -20.97 -2.92 5.91
C ARG A 379 -21.60 -1.81 6.75
N LYS A 380 -22.67 -1.16 6.27
CA LYS A 380 -23.38 -0.12 7.04
C LYS A 380 -23.97 -0.69 8.32
N ARG A 381 -24.51 -1.91 8.29
CA ARG A 381 -25.06 -2.60 9.48
C ARG A 381 -24.00 -2.96 10.51
N LYS A 382 -22.75 -3.14 10.11
CA LYS A 382 -21.64 -3.37 11.04
C LYS A 382 -21.09 -2.06 11.58
N ARG A 383 -20.79 -1.12 10.67
CA ARG A 383 -20.05 0.11 10.98
C ARG A 383 -20.89 1.22 11.58
N TYR A 384 -22.17 1.33 11.19
CA TYR A 384 -23.01 2.50 11.49
C TYR A 384 -24.46 2.12 11.85
N ARG A 385 -24.67 1.01 12.57
CA ARG A 385 -26.02 0.56 12.97
C ARG A 385 -26.66 1.36 14.10
N SER A 386 -25.88 2.04 14.92
CA SER A 386 -26.37 2.88 16.01
C SER A 386 -25.52 4.13 16.16
N PRO A 387 -26.01 5.17 16.86
CA PRO A 387 -25.22 6.37 17.13
C PRO A 387 -23.87 6.07 17.76
N LEU A 388 -23.80 5.11 18.69
CA LEU A 388 -22.52 4.68 19.30
C LEU A 388 -21.54 4.12 18.26
N HIS A 389 -21.99 3.27 17.34
CA HIS A 389 -21.13 2.71 16.29
C HIS A 389 -20.62 3.81 15.36
N TYR A 390 -21.49 4.75 14.99
CA TYR A 390 -21.12 5.90 14.19
C TYR A 390 -20.08 6.78 14.89
N GLN A 391 -20.32 7.16 16.15
CA GLN A 391 -19.40 7.99 16.92
C GLN A 391 -18.02 7.33 17.05
N GLU A 392 -17.96 6.07 17.46
CA GLU A 392 -16.68 5.39 17.63
C GLU A 392 -15.94 5.18 16.31
N ALA A 393 -16.65 4.79 15.24
CA ALA A 393 -16.04 4.67 13.91
C ALA A 393 -15.46 6.00 13.43
N MET A 394 -16.25 7.08 13.51
CA MET A 394 -15.80 8.38 12.99
C MET A 394 -14.68 9.00 13.83
N LYS A 395 -14.70 8.84 15.16
CA LYS A 395 -13.61 9.28 16.04
C LYS A 395 -12.32 8.53 15.71
N ASN A 396 -12.41 7.22 15.48
CA ASN A 396 -11.24 6.41 15.12
C ASN A 396 -10.71 6.76 13.72
N ILE A 397 -11.60 7.01 12.74
CA ILE A 397 -11.23 7.48 11.39
C ILE A 397 -10.51 8.83 11.46
N TYR A 398 -11.05 9.80 12.21
CA TYR A 398 -10.44 11.12 12.36
C TYR A 398 -9.09 11.06 13.10
N ALA A 399 -8.98 10.19 14.10
CA ALA A 399 -7.71 9.92 14.77
C ALA A 399 -6.67 9.31 13.82
N LEU A 400 -7.04 8.35 12.96
CA LEU A 400 -6.14 7.79 11.94
C LEU A 400 -5.70 8.83 10.91
N ILE A 401 -6.61 9.71 10.50
CA ILE A 401 -6.30 10.85 9.64
C ILE A 401 -5.25 11.76 10.29
N THR A 402 -5.43 12.15 11.55
CA THR A 402 -4.46 13.00 12.28
C THR A 402 -3.09 12.34 12.42
N GLN A 403 -3.04 11.02 12.59
CA GLN A 403 -1.76 10.29 12.64
C GLN A 403 -1.02 10.31 11.31
N VAL A 404 -1.75 10.10 10.20
CA VAL A 404 -1.17 10.17 8.86
C VAL A 404 -0.74 11.61 8.53
N ASP A 405 -1.49 12.63 8.95
CA ASP A 405 -1.09 14.04 8.82
C ASP A 405 0.27 14.30 9.51
N GLN A 406 0.44 13.80 10.74
CA GLN A 406 1.72 13.90 11.45
C GLN A 406 2.84 13.12 10.75
N ALA A 407 2.58 11.92 10.23
CA ALA A 407 3.57 11.16 9.47
C ALA A 407 3.97 11.89 8.18
N CYS A 408 3.03 12.53 7.48
CA CYS A 408 3.31 13.38 6.32
C CYS A 408 4.21 14.57 6.71
N LYS A 409 3.92 15.21 7.85
CA LYS A 409 4.76 16.29 8.39
C LYS A 409 6.19 15.83 8.60
N ASP A 410 6.39 14.72 9.29
CA ASP A 410 7.72 14.22 9.62
C ASP A 410 8.54 13.90 8.35
N ILE A 411 7.91 13.33 7.32
CA ILE A 411 8.56 13.05 6.02
C ILE A 411 8.96 14.36 5.34
N VAL A 412 8.08 15.35 5.28
CA VAL A 412 8.35 16.63 4.62
C VAL A 412 9.36 17.47 5.39
N ASP A 413 9.37 17.39 6.72
CA ASP A 413 10.39 18.01 7.56
C ASP A 413 11.77 17.39 7.30
N GLU A 414 11.85 16.07 7.05
CA GLU A 414 13.11 15.44 6.66
C GLU A 414 13.55 15.90 5.25
N VAL A 415 12.62 16.06 4.30
CA VAL A 415 12.91 16.68 2.99
C VAL A 415 13.46 18.10 3.16
N LYS A 416 12.89 18.91 4.06
CA LYS A 416 13.37 20.27 4.40
C LYS A 416 14.76 20.24 5.03
N LYS A 417 14.96 19.38 6.02
CA LYS A 417 16.25 19.21 6.73
C LYS A 417 17.39 18.82 5.79
N LYS A 418 17.09 18.03 4.76
CA LYS A 418 18.06 17.66 3.72
C LYS A 418 18.27 18.74 2.64
N GLY A 419 17.58 19.89 2.73
CA GLY A 419 17.70 20.99 1.78
C GLY A 419 16.97 20.74 0.44
N LEU A 420 16.09 19.74 0.38
CA LEU A 420 15.46 19.28 -0.87
C LEU A 420 14.12 19.96 -1.18
N TYR A 421 13.54 20.66 -0.19
CA TYR A 421 12.18 21.21 -0.28
C TYR A 421 11.98 22.14 -1.48
N ASN A 422 12.90 23.09 -1.70
CA ASN A 422 12.83 24.06 -2.78
C ASN A 422 13.06 23.46 -4.18
N ASN A 423 13.28 22.14 -4.28
CA ASN A 423 13.38 21.39 -5.52
C ASN A 423 12.53 20.10 -5.47
N THR A 424 11.44 20.10 -4.69
CA THR A 424 10.53 18.95 -4.58
C THR A 424 9.09 19.39 -4.77
N MET A 425 8.44 18.85 -5.82
CA MET A 425 6.99 18.89 -5.92
C MET A 425 6.39 17.89 -4.93
N ILE A 426 5.47 18.34 -4.09
CA ILE A 426 4.77 17.52 -3.11
C ILE A 426 3.28 17.47 -3.50
N ILE A 427 2.76 16.26 -3.68
CA ILE A 427 1.37 16.00 -4.02
C ILE A 427 0.74 15.23 -2.86
N PHE A 428 -0.35 15.75 -2.29
CA PHE A 428 -1.22 14.99 -1.40
C PHE A 428 -2.54 14.69 -2.10
N SER A 429 -2.87 13.40 -2.23
CA SER A 429 -4.18 12.94 -2.71
C SER A 429 -4.46 11.52 -2.22
N THR A 430 -5.52 10.86 -2.70
CA THR A 430 -6.00 9.58 -2.14
C THR A 430 -6.58 8.70 -3.24
N ASP A 431 -6.69 7.39 -2.99
CA ASP A 431 -7.20 6.45 -3.98
C ASP A 431 -8.71 6.47 -4.15
N ASN A 432 -9.48 6.91 -3.15
CA ASN A 432 -10.93 7.07 -3.21
C ASN A 432 -11.45 7.62 -1.87
N GLY A 433 -12.69 8.11 -1.87
CA GLY A 433 -13.40 8.44 -0.65
C GLY A 433 -14.10 7.24 0.01
N MET A 434 -14.94 7.53 1.00
CA MET A 434 -15.80 6.61 1.72
C MET A 434 -17.12 7.28 2.11
N PHE A 435 -18.22 6.51 2.08
CA PHE A 435 -19.55 7.02 2.41
C PHE A 435 -19.69 7.55 3.84
N HIS A 436 -19.02 6.94 4.81
CA HIS A 436 -19.15 7.29 6.24
C HIS A 436 -20.63 7.35 6.70
N GLY A 437 -21.48 6.44 6.21
CA GLY A 437 -22.90 6.41 6.54
C GLY A 437 -23.79 7.27 5.64
N SER A 438 -23.21 8.16 4.82
CA SER A 438 -23.96 9.01 3.90
C SER A 438 -24.82 8.17 2.95
N HIS A 439 -26.01 8.65 2.65
CA HIS A 439 -27.02 7.93 1.86
C HIS A 439 -27.47 6.58 2.46
N GLY A 440 -27.14 6.29 3.71
CA GLY A 440 -27.36 5.00 4.36
C GLY A 440 -26.42 3.90 3.85
N LEU A 441 -25.28 4.29 3.29
CA LEU A 441 -24.30 3.41 2.66
C LEU A 441 -22.98 3.40 3.42
N ALA A 442 -22.18 2.35 3.20
CA ALA A 442 -20.83 2.23 3.73
C ALA A 442 -19.86 1.72 2.65
N GLY A 443 -18.56 1.88 2.89
CA GLY A 443 -17.57 1.54 1.86
C GLY A 443 -17.51 2.63 0.79
N LYS A 444 -17.43 2.22 -0.48
CA LYS A 444 -17.13 3.06 -1.65
C LYS A 444 -17.86 2.53 -2.89
N TRP A 445 -17.30 2.59 -4.09
CA TRP A 445 -17.84 2.03 -5.35
C TRP A 445 -18.87 2.88 -6.10
N TYR A 446 -19.89 3.43 -5.44
CA TYR A 446 -20.93 4.17 -6.16
C TYR A 446 -20.51 5.61 -6.46
N PRO A 447 -20.94 6.23 -7.59
CA PRO A 447 -20.44 7.52 -8.08
C PRO A 447 -20.99 8.73 -7.31
N TYR A 448 -21.08 8.67 -5.99
CA TYR A 448 -21.41 9.79 -5.12
C TYR A 448 -20.15 10.53 -4.70
N GLN A 449 -20.30 11.82 -4.36
CA GLN A 449 -19.19 12.71 -4.02
C GLN A 449 -18.34 12.19 -2.84
N GLU A 450 -18.97 11.56 -1.85
CA GLU A 450 -18.30 10.94 -0.71
C GLU A 450 -17.38 9.79 -1.13
N SER A 451 -17.63 9.17 -2.27
CA SER A 451 -16.87 8.05 -2.81
C SER A 451 -15.86 8.50 -3.86
N ILE A 452 -16.23 9.39 -4.79
CA ILE A 452 -15.36 9.77 -5.91
C ILE A 452 -14.49 11.00 -5.62
N ARG A 453 -14.95 11.99 -4.84
CA ARG A 453 -14.14 13.19 -4.56
C ARG A 453 -13.14 12.91 -3.45
N VAL A 454 -11.89 13.24 -3.73
CA VAL A 454 -10.75 13.07 -2.84
C VAL A 454 -9.98 14.38 -2.78
N PRO A 455 -9.32 14.71 -1.66
CA PRO A 455 -8.51 15.91 -1.59
C PRO A 455 -7.38 15.89 -2.62
N LEU A 456 -7.01 17.07 -3.10
CA LEU A 456 -5.78 17.29 -3.86
C LEU A 456 -5.14 18.60 -3.40
N ILE A 457 -3.92 18.48 -2.90
CA ILE A 457 -3.05 19.61 -2.57
C ILE A 457 -1.74 19.40 -3.35
N ILE A 458 -1.27 20.45 -4.03
CA ILE A 458 0.00 20.45 -4.74
C ILE A 458 0.84 21.61 -4.20
N HIS A 459 2.01 21.28 -3.67
CA HIS A 459 3.08 22.24 -3.46
C HIS A 459 4.10 22.05 -4.59
N ASP A 460 4.27 23.07 -5.43
CA ASP A 460 5.27 23.11 -6.49
C ASP A 460 6.14 24.36 -6.29
N PRO A 461 7.45 24.21 -6.02
CA PRO A 461 8.35 25.35 -5.79
C PRO A 461 8.43 26.37 -6.95
N ARG A 462 7.89 26.02 -8.13
CA ARG A 462 7.83 26.91 -9.31
C ARG A 462 6.60 27.81 -9.32
N MET A 463 5.65 27.64 -8.39
CA MET A 463 4.44 28.45 -8.34
C MET A 463 4.77 29.94 -8.15
N PRO A 464 4.08 30.83 -8.88
CA PRO A 464 4.19 32.24 -8.63
C PRO A 464 3.51 32.59 -7.30
N ALA A 465 3.99 33.64 -6.63
CA ALA A 465 3.56 34.00 -5.27
C ALA A 465 2.05 34.28 -5.15
N ASP A 466 1.38 34.67 -6.24
CA ASP A 466 -0.07 34.92 -6.28
C ASP A 466 -0.91 33.64 -6.34
N LYS A 467 -0.29 32.49 -6.65
CA LYS A 467 -0.94 31.17 -6.65
C LYS A 467 -0.77 30.40 -5.34
N VAL A 468 0.25 30.74 -4.54
CA VAL A 468 0.49 30.12 -3.24
C VAL A 468 -0.66 30.42 -2.27
N GLY A 469 -1.16 29.40 -1.58
CA GLY A 469 -2.30 29.46 -0.68
C GLY A 469 -3.67 29.53 -1.38
N SER A 470 -3.70 29.45 -2.70
CA SER A 470 -4.96 29.58 -3.46
C SER A 470 -5.81 28.30 -3.46
N ILE A 471 -7.09 28.49 -3.74
CA ILE A 471 -8.06 27.40 -3.91
C ILE A 471 -8.56 27.43 -5.35
N ASP A 472 -8.54 26.27 -6.01
CA ASP A 472 -8.99 26.11 -7.38
C ASP A 472 -10.21 25.16 -7.46
N ASP A 473 -11.21 25.57 -8.25
CA ASP A 473 -12.47 24.85 -8.46
C ASP A 473 -12.57 24.13 -9.81
N ASN A 474 -11.53 24.20 -10.64
CA ASN A 474 -11.49 23.43 -11.86
C ASN A 474 -11.61 21.94 -11.53
N PHE A 475 -12.34 21.24 -12.39
CA PHE A 475 -12.51 19.80 -12.25
C PHE A 475 -11.20 19.11 -12.65
N THR A 476 -10.63 18.36 -11.72
CA THR A 476 -9.40 17.58 -11.92
C THR A 476 -9.67 16.12 -11.57
N LEU A 477 -8.88 15.24 -12.18
CA LEU A 477 -9.02 13.81 -12.01
C LEU A 477 -7.70 13.16 -11.59
N ASN A 478 -7.78 12.05 -10.86
CA ASN A 478 -6.58 11.28 -10.51
C ASN A 478 -5.77 10.79 -11.72
N VAL A 479 -6.39 10.70 -12.91
CA VAL A 479 -5.71 10.34 -14.17
C VAL A 479 -4.77 11.45 -14.66
N ASP A 480 -5.02 12.71 -14.27
CA ASP A 480 -4.22 13.88 -14.65
C ASP A 480 -2.84 13.90 -13.97
N LEU A 481 -2.73 13.25 -12.81
CA LEU A 481 -1.51 13.31 -11.99
C LEU A 481 -0.30 12.68 -12.68
N ALA A 482 -0.49 11.63 -13.49
CA ALA A 482 0.61 10.98 -14.19
C ALA A 482 1.32 11.94 -15.17
N GLU A 483 0.55 12.68 -15.95
CA GLU A 483 1.08 13.65 -16.92
C GLU A 483 1.66 14.88 -16.22
N THR A 484 1.03 15.32 -15.12
CA THR A 484 1.53 16.42 -14.28
C THR A 484 2.89 16.10 -13.65
N ILE A 485 3.07 14.86 -13.16
CA ILE A 485 4.35 14.37 -12.61
C ILE A 485 5.44 14.36 -13.69
N LEU A 486 5.13 13.87 -14.89
CA LEU A 486 6.07 13.87 -16.01
C LEU A 486 6.42 15.29 -16.47
N GLY A 487 5.42 16.18 -16.56
CA GLY A 487 5.61 17.59 -16.88
C GLY A 487 6.52 18.30 -15.88
N ALA A 488 6.39 17.98 -14.58
CA ALA A 488 7.28 18.48 -13.54
C ALA A 488 8.74 18.03 -13.73
N ALA A 489 8.96 16.80 -14.20
CA ALA A 489 10.27 16.26 -14.55
C ALA A 489 10.81 16.73 -15.91
N GLY A 490 9.99 17.45 -16.71
CA GLY A 490 10.34 17.88 -18.05
C GLY A 490 10.23 16.77 -19.11
N LEU A 491 9.48 15.70 -18.83
CA LEU A 491 9.26 14.58 -19.74
C LEU A 491 7.92 14.68 -20.47
N LYS A 492 7.88 14.14 -21.68
CA LYS A 492 6.63 13.97 -22.44
C LYS A 492 5.88 12.74 -21.94
N PRO A 493 4.54 12.82 -21.79
CA PRO A 493 3.73 11.65 -21.45
C PRO A 493 3.73 10.62 -22.58
N HIS A 494 3.54 9.34 -22.22
CA HIS A 494 3.31 8.30 -23.22
C HIS A 494 1.96 8.53 -23.91
N GLU A 495 1.87 8.33 -25.23
CA GLU A 495 0.64 8.51 -26.06
C GLU A 495 -0.61 7.73 -25.60
N ARG A 496 -0.45 6.83 -24.62
CA ARG A 496 -1.53 6.01 -24.08
C ARG A 496 -2.10 6.58 -22.80
N MET A 497 -1.41 7.52 -22.15
CA MET A 497 -1.96 8.31 -21.06
C MET A 497 -3.14 9.14 -21.58
N GLN A 498 -4.08 9.41 -20.69
CA GLN A 498 -5.40 9.98 -21.01
C GLN A 498 -5.81 11.02 -19.95
N GLY A 499 -4.82 11.58 -19.26
CA GLY A 499 -5.02 12.69 -18.35
C GLY A 499 -4.72 14.00 -19.07
N ARG A 500 -4.41 15.02 -18.27
CA ARG A 500 -3.76 16.25 -18.72
C ARG A 500 -2.76 16.70 -17.67
N ASP A 501 -1.69 17.35 -18.08
CA ASP A 501 -0.84 18.10 -17.15
C ASP A 501 -1.66 19.29 -16.61
N ILE A 502 -2.01 19.27 -15.32
CA ILE A 502 -2.79 20.33 -14.67
C ILE A 502 -1.92 21.46 -14.11
N SER A 503 -0.61 21.46 -14.41
CA SER A 503 0.27 22.55 -14.02
C SER A 503 -0.07 23.87 -14.71
N ASP A 504 -0.79 23.86 -15.82
CA ASP A 504 -1.38 25.05 -16.47
C ASP A 504 -2.34 25.82 -15.56
N LEU A 505 -2.94 25.16 -14.57
CA LEU A 505 -3.87 25.81 -13.63
C LEU A 505 -3.14 26.66 -12.57
N TYR A 506 -1.87 26.35 -12.27
CA TYR A 506 -1.14 26.94 -11.14
C TYR A 506 0.26 27.46 -11.46
N LEU A 507 0.82 27.13 -12.62
CA LEU A 507 2.03 27.75 -13.17
C LEU A 507 1.67 28.78 -14.23
N PRO A 508 2.57 29.71 -14.56
CA PRO A 508 2.39 30.59 -15.71
C PRO A 508 2.23 29.76 -16.99
N ASN A 509 1.30 30.15 -17.85
CA ASN A 509 1.19 29.55 -19.19
C ASN A 509 2.54 29.64 -19.90
N LYS A 510 3.03 28.51 -20.43
CA LYS A 510 4.14 28.54 -21.37
C LYS A 510 3.70 29.40 -22.56
N SER A 511 4.45 30.45 -22.88
CA SER A 511 4.23 31.19 -24.12
C SER A 511 4.43 30.24 -25.30
N GLU A 512 3.63 30.41 -26.36
CA GLU A 512 3.74 29.64 -27.61
C GLU A 512 5.13 29.76 -28.28
N ASP A 513 5.98 30.66 -27.81
CA ASP A 513 7.34 30.92 -28.32
C ASP A 513 8.44 29.98 -27.76
N ASP A 514 8.12 29.07 -26.83
CA ASP A 514 9.09 28.15 -26.19
C ASP A 514 8.97 26.67 -26.62
N GLU A 515 8.15 26.34 -27.62
CA GLU A 515 8.11 25.03 -28.30
C GLU A 515 8.95 25.01 -29.60
#